data_AF-A0A954J361-F1
#
_entry.id   AF-A0A954J361-F1
#
_cell.length_a   1.000
_cell.length_b   1.000
_cell.length_c   1.000
_cell.angle_alpha   90.00
_cell.angle_beta   90.00
_cell.angle_gamma   90.00
#
_symmetry.space_group_name_H-M   'P 1'
#
loop_
_entity.id
_entity.type
_entity.pdbx_description
1 polymer ?
#
loop_
_entity_poly.entity_id
_entity_poly.type
_entity_poly.pdbx_seq_one_letter_code
_entity_poly.pdbx_strand_id
1 'polypeptide(L)'
;LERATFRGTGPESAPPEDLYVAEDHDADVRFRASGSGRIAVWLTGFSDEVREDYGVQRGARRDIFLQAVEYLLDGQLVERVKCNPKSAWSGEGHAVRLDVPAAGDHRLEIRVTLALPEGADPLSTEPVVLDGDELPFTVAAGLEPWMLPLAAASGSTLLAELGCVATASCSHDDTRGPENVLDGLQSSAWLCKTGTGEQLLRLDFKKPLRAKTLVLQQAGTRPRDRFSYDPIVRVELRFPGTKTSPLQASLPEDAYLPGFIELPADLALRQIEIVVLETIDGGSADGLAGFAEVGFLSSED
;
A
#
# COMPACT_ATOMS: atom_id res chain seq x y z
N LEU A 1 -21.32 26.41 42.75
CA LEU A 1 -21.24 26.00 41.33
C LEU A 1 -20.68 24.59 41.30
N GLU A 2 -21.55 23.61 41.57
CA GLU A 2 -21.25 22.19 41.38
C GLU A 2 -21.05 21.94 39.88
N ARG A 3 -19.87 21.43 39.53
CA ARG A 3 -19.59 20.91 38.19
C ARG A 3 -19.93 19.42 38.21
N ALA A 4 -20.94 19.05 37.43
CA ALA A 4 -21.36 17.68 37.23
C ALA A 4 -20.26 16.87 36.54
N THR A 5 -19.73 15.86 37.22
CA THR A 5 -19.07 14.70 36.62
C THR A 5 -20.14 13.65 36.34
N PHE A 6 -20.63 13.58 35.11
CA PHE A 6 -21.42 12.43 34.67
C PHE A 6 -20.50 11.42 33.99
N ARG A 7 -20.28 10.26 34.64
CA ARG A 7 -19.76 9.04 34.01
C ARG A 7 -20.94 8.37 33.30
N GLY A 8 -21.09 8.63 32.01
CA GLY A 8 -21.96 7.84 31.14
C GLY A 8 -21.17 6.67 30.58
N THR A 9 -21.48 5.46 31.02
CA THR A 9 -21.11 4.22 30.34
C THR A 9 -21.88 4.15 29.02
N GLY A 10 -21.33 4.76 27.97
CA GLY A 10 -21.72 4.45 26.61
C GLY A 10 -21.25 3.04 26.25
N PRO A 11 -21.91 2.35 25.31
CA PRO A 11 -21.35 1.13 24.73
C PRO A 11 -19.93 1.44 24.26
N GLU A 12 -18.97 0.56 24.53
CA GLU A 12 -17.62 0.63 23.95
C GLU A 12 -17.78 0.81 22.45
N SER A 13 -17.64 2.06 22.00
CA SER A 13 -17.58 2.35 20.59
C SER A 13 -16.28 1.72 20.15
N ALA A 14 -16.36 0.79 19.20
CA ALA A 14 -15.17 0.22 18.61
C ALA A 14 -14.21 1.38 18.29
N PRO A 15 -12.92 1.25 18.63
CA PRO A 15 -11.95 2.27 18.26
C PRO A 15 -12.09 2.56 16.75
N PRO A 16 -11.87 3.82 16.32
CA PRO A 16 -11.85 4.14 14.90
C PRO A 16 -10.98 3.12 14.16
N GLU A 17 -11.38 2.72 12.94
CA GLU A 17 -10.67 1.68 12.16
C GLU A 17 -9.17 1.97 11.96
N ASP A 18 -8.76 3.23 12.12
CA ASP A 18 -7.38 3.70 12.00
C ASP A 18 -6.77 4.15 13.35
N LEU A 19 -7.20 3.61 14.50
CA LEU A 19 -6.58 3.87 15.80
C LEU A 19 -5.96 2.60 16.37
N TYR A 20 -4.64 2.67 16.58
CA TYR A 20 -3.84 1.59 17.15
C TYR A 20 -3.36 2.00 18.54
N VAL A 21 -3.37 1.05 19.48
CA VAL A 21 -3.14 1.30 20.91
C VAL A 21 -2.14 0.30 21.45
N ALA A 22 -1.02 0.79 21.99
CA ALA A 22 -0.06 0.05 22.78
C ALA A 22 -0.07 0.63 24.21
N GLU A 23 -1.08 0.24 24.98
CA GLU A 23 -1.33 0.78 26.33
C GLU A 23 -1.64 -0.33 27.33
N ASP A 24 -1.01 -1.50 27.16
CA ASP A 24 -1.15 -2.56 28.15
C ASP A 24 -0.75 -2.04 29.54
N HIS A 25 -1.46 -2.52 30.56
CA HIS A 25 -1.31 -2.01 31.91
C HIS A 25 0.14 -2.14 32.40
N ASP A 26 0.82 -3.21 31.97
CA ASP A 26 2.18 -3.55 32.37
C ASP A 26 3.23 -3.00 31.39
N ALA A 27 2.82 -2.26 30.35
CA ALA A 27 3.73 -1.62 29.40
C ALA A 27 4.41 -0.40 30.05
N ASP A 28 5.74 -0.42 30.07
CA ASP A 28 6.57 0.66 30.61
C ASP A 28 6.37 1.99 29.87
N VAL A 29 6.28 1.92 28.54
CA VAL A 29 5.99 3.05 27.66
C VAL A 29 4.67 2.81 26.96
N ARG A 30 3.73 3.74 27.11
CA ARG A 30 2.40 3.67 26.51
C ARG A 30 2.27 4.67 25.38
N PHE A 31 1.73 4.22 24.26
CA PHE A 31 1.58 5.06 23.08
C PHE A 31 0.40 4.67 22.20
N ARG A 32 0.04 5.59 21.31
CA ARG A 32 -0.99 5.39 20.30
C ARG A 32 -0.49 5.82 18.94
N ALA A 33 -1.10 5.23 17.93
CA ALA A 33 -0.87 5.57 16.55
C ALA A 33 -2.20 5.69 15.80
N SER A 34 -2.26 6.56 14.79
CA SER A 34 -3.45 6.69 13.96
C SER A 34 -3.14 7.06 12.51
N GLY A 35 -3.85 6.45 11.57
CA GLY A 35 -3.72 6.64 10.13
C GLY A 35 -3.41 5.34 9.37
N SER A 36 -3.60 5.35 8.05
CA SER A 36 -3.57 4.15 7.19
C SER A 36 -2.48 4.14 6.10
N GLY A 37 -1.57 5.11 6.11
CA GLY A 37 -0.42 5.20 5.18
C GLY A 37 0.56 6.31 5.56
N ARG A 38 0.04 7.38 6.17
CA ARG A 38 0.81 8.31 6.99
C ARG A 38 0.28 8.26 8.41
N ILE A 39 1.12 7.82 9.34
CA ILE A 39 0.70 7.48 10.70
C ILE A 39 1.17 8.56 11.65
N ALA A 40 0.23 9.15 12.38
CA ALA A 40 0.54 10.00 13.52
C ALA A 40 0.78 9.11 14.74
N VAL A 41 1.92 9.28 15.42
CA VAL A 41 2.29 8.50 16.60
C VAL A 41 2.59 9.44 17.76
N TRP A 42 2.10 9.12 18.96
CA TRP A 42 2.37 9.91 20.15
C TRP A 42 2.40 9.07 21.42
N LEU A 43 3.26 9.50 22.36
CA LEU A 43 3.29 8.97 23.72
C LEU A 43 2.02 9.37 24.47
N THR A 44 1.43 8.41 25.18
CA THR A 44 0.25 8.63 26.02
C THR A 44 0.55 8.46 27.50
N GLY A 45 1.63 7.76 27.86
CA GLY A 45 1.99 7.57 29.26
C GLY A 45 3.18 6.67 29.51
N PHE A 46 3.36 6.40 30.79
CA PHE A 46 4.31 5.44 31.35
C PHE A 46 3.57 4.63 32.41
N SER A 47 4.04 3.40 32.67
CA SER A 47 3.53 2.56 33.77
C SER A 47 3.69 3.27 35.13
N ASP A 48 2.91 2.82 36.12
CA ASP A 48 3.05 3.34 37.48
C ASP A 48 4.41 2.95 38.08
N GLU A 49 4.93 1.77 37.75
CA GLU A 49 6.27 1.31 38.14
C GLU A 49 7.37 2.24 37.60
N VAL A 50 7.34 2.58 36.30
CA VAL A 50 8.29 3.56 35.72
C VAL A 50 8.18 4.93 36.40
N ARG A 51 6.96 5.37 36.75
CA ARG A 51 6.75 6.62 37.48
C ARG A 51 7.28 6.56 38.90
N GLU A 52 7.19 5.40 39.55
CA GLU A 52 7.72 5.19 40.88
C GLU A 52 9.25 5.17 40.87
N ASP A 53 9.86 4.43 39.95
CA ASP A 53 11.31 4.24 39.89
C ASP A 53 12.06 5.48 39.38
N TYR A 54 11.52 6.15 38.36
CA TYR A 54 12.23 7.21 37.64
C TYR A 54 11.59 8.59 37.74
N GLY A 55 10.37 8.68 38.28
CA GLY A 55 9.64 9.95 38.34
C GLY A 55 10.13 10.87 39.46
N VAL A 56 10.26 12.16 39.16
CA VAL A 56 10.65 13.19 40.13
C VAL A 56 9.41 13.73 40.83
N GLN A 57 9.40 13.69 42.16
CA GLN A 57 8.28 14.18 42.95
C GLN A 57 8.07 15.69 42.77
N ARG A 58 6.90 16.08 42.25
CA ARG A 58 6.43 17.47 42.17
C ARG A 58 4.98 17.57 42.67
N GLY A 59 4.82 18.02 43.91
CA GLY A 59 3.51 18.06 44.57
C GLY A 59 3.01 16.65 44.84
N ALA A 60 1.80 16.31 44.36
CA ALA A 60 1.17 15.01 44.56
C ALA A 60 1.46 13.99 43.43
N ARG A 61 2.25 14.36 42.41
CA ARG A 61 2.56 13.50 41.26
C ARG A 61 4.07 13.32 41.09
N ARG A 62 4.46 12.22 40.46
CA ARG A 62 5.81 11.98 39.97
C ARG A 62 5.85 12.23 38.47
N ASP A 63 6.68 13.19 38.08
CA ASP A 63 6.83 13.64 36.69
C ASP A 63 8.04 12.98 36.05
N ILE A 64 7.89 12.53 34.81
CA ILE A 64 8.95 11.93 33.99
C ILE A 64 9.61 13.03 33.15
N PHE A 65 10.93 12.95 33.01
CA PHE A 65 11.73 13.87 32.19
C PHE A 65 12.40 13.09 31.07
N LEU A 66 12.34 13.61 29.86
CA LEU A 66 12.80 12.90 28.67
C LEU A 66 14.01 13.58 28.06
N GLN A 67 14.96 12.78 27.58
CA GLN A 67 16.07 13.24 26.75
C GLN A 67 15.75 13.04 25.26
N ALA A 68 15.14 11.92 24.89
CA ALA A 68 14.75 11.63 23.52
C ALA A 68 13.59 10.64 23.44
N VAL A 69 12.86 10.70 22.33
CA VAL A 69 11.91 9.67 21.89
C VAL A 69 12.32 9.24 20.50
N GLU A 70 12.49 7.95 20.31
CA GLU A 70 12.88 7.30 19.07
C GLU A 70 11.71 6.46 18.57
N TYR A 71 11.34 6.63 17.31
CA TYR A 71 10.27 5.89 16.66
C TYR A 71 10.92 4.89 15.70
N LEU A 72 10.57 3.63 15.83
CA LEU A 72 11.09 2.55 15.00
C LEU A 72 9.95 1.93 14.19
N LEU A 73 10.19 1.74 12.90
CA LEU A 73 9.29 1.04 11.99
C LEU A 73 10.01 -0.22 11.50
N ASP A 74 9.43 -1.39 11.75
CA ASP A 74 10.00 -2.69 11.41
C ASP A 74 11.44 -2.86 11.94
N GLY A 75 11.67 -2.40 13.19
CA GLY A 75 12.96 -2.41 13.87
C GLY A 75 13.98 -1.36 13.38
N GLN A 76 13.62 -0.52 12.39
CA GLN A 76 14.49 0.54 11.88
C GLN A 76 14.11 1.90 12.48
N LEU A 77 15.09 2.63 12.99
CA LEU A 77 14.89 4.00 13.48
C LEU A 77 14.47 4.92 12.32
N VAL A 78 13.24 5.44 12.38
CA VAL A 78 12.68 6.34 11.36
C VAL A 78 12.69 7.80 11.79
N GLU A 79 12.52 8.08 13.08
CA GLU A 79 12.49 9.45 13.60
C GLU A 79 13.03 9.53 15.03
N ARG A 80 13.70 10.63 15.38
CA ARG A 80 14.21 10.88 16.73
C ARG A 80 13.89 12.29 17.18
N VAL A 81 12.95 12.41 18.11
CA VAL A 81 12.57 13.67 18.75
C VAL A 81 13.47 13.93 19.94
N LYS A 82 14.28 14.99 19.88
CA LYS A 82 15.04 15.47 21.04
C LYS A 82 14.14 16.22 22.00
N CYS A 83 14.21 15.87 23.28
CA CYS A 83 13.40 16.47 24.34
C CYS A 83 14.25 17.45 25.18
N ASN A 84 13.58 18.35 25.90
CA ASN A 84 14.25 19.17 26.90
C ASN A 84 14.31 18.40 28.24
N PRO A 85 15.49 17.94 28.69
CA PRO A 85 15.61 17.15 29.91
C PRO A 85 15.26 17.93 31.18
N LYS A 86 15.12 19.27 31.10
CA LYS A 86 14.75 20.14 32.22
C LYS A 86 13.25 20.38 32.35
N SER A 87 12.46 19.92 31.36
CA SER A 87 11.02 20.06 31.33
C SER A 87 10.37 18.71 31.56
N ALA A 88 9.38 18.66 32.45
CA ALA A 88 8.57 17.47 32.63
C ALA A 88 7.85 17.15 31.31
N TRP A 89 7.75 15.87 30.98
CA TRP A 89 6.95 15.41 29.87
C TRP A 89 5.49 15.82 30.06
N SER A 90 4.91 16.38 29.00
CA SER A 90 3.50 16.78 28.98
C SER A 90 2.88 16.35 27.65
N GLY A 91 2.40 15.11 27.60
CA GLY A 91 1.56 14.59 26.51
C GLY A 91 2.12 14.81 25.10
N GLU A 92 1.31 15.45 24.25
CA GLU A 92 1.41 15.51 22.77
C GLU A 92 2.65 16.20 22.19
N GLY A 93 3.51 16.82 23.02
CA GLY A 93 4.68 17.59 22.55
C GLY A 93 5.76 16.78 21.81
N HIS A 94 5.59 15.46 21.72
CA HIS A 94 6.51 14.55 21.03
C HIS A 94 5.84 13.80 19.88
N ALA A 95 4.62 14.15 19.49
CA ALA A 95 3.95 13.48 18.38
C ALA A 95 4.72 13.65 17.06
N VAL A 96 4.78 12.59 16.27
CA VAL A 96 5.40 12.58 14.93
C VAL A 96 4.44 12.06 13.88
N ARG A 97 4.69 12.40 12.61
CA ARG A 97 4.00 11.79 11.47
C ARG A 97 5.01 11.01 10.65
N LEU A 98 4.79 9.71 10.54
CA LEU A 98 5.65 8.77 9.84
C LEU A 98 4.99 8.40 8.51
N ASP A 99 5.77 8.42 7.43
CA ASP A 99 5.35 7.90 6.14
C ASP A 99 5.74 6.41 6.08
N VAL A 100 4.76 5.53 5.82
CA VAL A 100 5.00 4.09 5.71
C VAL A 100 5.36 3.77 4.26
N PRO A 101 6.52 3.15 3.99
CA PRO A 101 7.08 3.11 2.65
C PRO A 101 6.34 2.18 1.68
N ALA A 102 5.59 1.20 2.19
CA ALA A 102 4.90 0.20 1.37
C ALA A 102 3.54 -0.18 1.98
N ALA A 103 2.69 -0.79 1.17
CA ALA A 103 1.51 -1.49 1.68
C ALA A 103 1.89 -2.82 2.34
N GLY A 104 1.12 -3.26 3.33
CA GLY A 104 1.33 -4.54 4.01
C GLY A 104 1.29 -4.45 5.53
N ASP A 105 1.77 -5.52 6.17
CA ASP A 105 1.84 -5.62 7.63
C ASP A 105 3.16 -5.00 8.13
N HIS A 106 3.05 -4.15 9.14
CA HIS A 106 4.15 -3.40 9.73
C HIS A 106 4.10 -3.44 11.25
N ARG A 107 5.23 -3.10 11.87
CA ARG A 107 5.39 -2.99 13.32
C ARG A 107 5.95 -1.64 13.69
N LEU A 108 5.28 -0.97 14.62
CA LEU A 108 5.73 0.28 15.20
C LEU A 108 6.19 0.07 16.63
N GLU A 109 7.35 0.59 16.97
CA GLU A 109 7.89 0.60 18.32
C GLU A 109 8.30 2.02 18.71
N ILE A 110 8.27 2.30 20.01
CA ILE A 110 8.82 3.54 20.57
C ILE A 110 9.88 3.19 21.59
N ARG A 111 11.02 3.86 21.49
CA ARG A 111 12.08 3.83 22.50
C ARG A 111 12.20 5.21 23.14
N VAL A 112 12.22 5.24 24.47
CA VAL A 112 12.30 6.47 25.24
C VAL A 112 13.59 6.49 26.04
N THR A 113 14.35 7.58 25.91
CA THR A 113 15.51 7.84 26.76
C THR A 113 15.11 8.80 27.88
N LEU A 114 15.18 8.35 29.12
CA LEU A 114 14.87 9.18 30.29
C LEU A 114 16.02 10.12 30.64
N ALA A 115 15.68 11.31 31.13
CA ALA A 115 16.63 12.17 31.81
C ALA A 115 16.68 11.80 33.28
N LEU A 116 17.84 11.35 33.77
CA LEU A 116 18.04 11.02 35.18
C LEU A 116 17.89 12.28 36.06
N PRO A 117 17.27 12.18 37.24
CA PRO A 117 17.15 13.29 38.17
C PRO A 117 18.51 13.84 38.62
N GLU A 118 18.55 15.14 38.93
CA GLU A 118 19.71 15.75 39.59
C GLU A 118 19.97 15.05 40.94
N GLY A 119 21.12 14.39 41.06
CA GLY A 119 21.50 13.61 42.25
C GLY A 119 21.40 12.09 42.11
N ALA A 120 21.02 11.57 40.94
CA ALA A 120 21.26 10.17 40.60
C ALA A 120 22.76 9.83 40.74
N ASP A 121 23.07 8.57 41.08
CA ASP A 121 24.45 8.13 41.34
C ASP A 121 25.38 8.63 40.23
N PRO A 122 26.38 9.48 40.53
CA PRO A 122 27.30 10.00 39.53
C PRO A 122 28.12 8.91 38.81
N LEU A 123 28.13 7.68 39.32
CA LEU A 123 28.70 6.50 38.66
C LEU A 123 27.76 5.84 37.65
N SER A 124 26.45 6.15 37.69
CA SER A 124 25.48 5.71 36.68
C SER A 124 25.56 6.65 35.47
N THR A 125 26.49 6.35 34.56
CA THR A 125 26.70 7.13 33.34
C THR A 125 25.82 6.68 32.17
N GLU A 126 25.10 5.56 32.32
CA GLU A 126 24.28 5.01 31.24
C GLU A 126 22.87 5.61 31.28
N PRO A 127 22.37 6.15 30.16
CA PRO A 127 21.01 6.64 30.09
C PRO A 127 20.03 5.48 30.27
N VAL A 128 18.96 5.70 31.04
CA VAL A 128 17.87 4.72 31.16
C VAL A 128 17.05 4.76 29.87
N VAL A 129 17.01 3.62 29.19
CA VAL A 129 16.26 3.42 27.96
C VAL A 129 15.10 2.48 28.26
N LEU A 130 13.90 2.91 27.90
CA LEU A 130 12.68 2.12 27.99
C LEU A 130 12.17 1.84 26.58
N ASP A 131 11.89 0.59 26.27
CA ASP A 131 11.23 0.20 25.04
C ASP A 131 9.72 0.05 25.31
N GLY A 132 8.88 0.56 24.42
CA GLY A 132 7.46 0.28 24.39
C GLY A 132 7.17 -1.02 23.63
N ASP A 133 5.97 -1.55 23.82
CA ASP A 133 5.55 -2.77 23.14
C ASP A 133 5.46 -2.59 21.62
N GLU A 134 5.61 -3.70 20.88
CA GLU A 134 5.38 -3.73 19.45
C GLU A 134 3.89 -3.47 19.14
N LEU A 135 3.61 -2.47 18.31
CA LEU A 135 2.27 -2.16 17.83
C LEU A 135 2.12 -2.62 16.37
N PRO A 136 1.49 -3.79 16.11
CA PRO A 136 1.26 -4.26 14.76
C PRO A 136 0.14 -3.44 14.08
N PHE A 137 0.30 -3.14 12.80
CA PHE A 137 -0.72 -2.50 11.97
C PHE A 137 -0.57 -2.90 10.50
N THR A 138 -1.64 -2.74 9.72
CA THR A 138 -1.66 -3.07 8.29
C THR A 138 -1.98 -1.82 7.49
N VAL A 139 -1.12 -1.48 6.52
CA VAL A 139 -1.35 -0.41 5.54
C VAL A 139 -2.01 -1.00 4.32
N ALA A 140 -3.29 -0.66 4.13
CA ALA A 140 -4.09 -1.19 3.03
C ALA A 140 -3.68 -0.60 1.66
N ALA A 141 -3.20 0.65 1.63
CA ALA A 141 -2.82 1.32 0.40
C ALA A 141 -1.69 2.34 0.64
N GLY A 142 -0.48 1.97 0.25
CA GLY A 142 0.63 2.91 0.03
C GLY A 142 0.68 3.32 -1.44
N LEU A 143 1.16 4.54 -1.73
CA LEU A 143 1.49 4.92 -3.11
C LEU A 143 2.73 4.13 -3.53
N GLU A 144 2.52 3.01 -4.21
CA GLU A 144 3.63 2.22 -4.76
C GLU A 144 4.20 2.89 -6.03
N PRO A 145 5.50 2.72 -6.34
CA PRO A 145 6.12 3.35 -7.51
C PRO A 145 5.41 3.06 -8.85
N TRP A 146 4.79 1.89 -8.98
CA TRP A 146 4.05 1.48 -10.18
C TRP A 146 2.69 2.16 -10.33
N MET A 147 2.13 2.74 -9.26
CA MET A 147 0.80 3.36 -9.30
C MET A 147 0.79 4.66 -10.10
N LEU A 148 1.90 5.40 -10.10
CA LEU A 148 2.03 6.65 -10.87
C LEU A 148 1.99 6.43 -12.39
N PRO A 149 2.84 5.56 -12.99
CA PRO A 149 2.75 5.27 -14.41
C PRO A 149 1.44 4.56 -14.75
N LEU A 150 0.88 3.73 -13.86
CA LEU A 150 -0.43 3.15 -14.10
C LEU A 150 -1.52 4.23 -14.22
N ALA A 151 -1.55 5.20 -13.31
CA ALA A 151 -2.52 6.29 -13.35
C ALA A 151 -2.41 7.14 -14.63
N ALA A 152 -1.19 7.32 -15.15
CA ALA A 152 -0.97 7.97 -16.45
C ALA A 152 -1.47 7.10 -17.62
N ALA A 153 -1.34 5.78 -17.52
CA ALA A 153 -1.82 4.83 -18.53
C ALA A 153 -3.35 4.63 -18.51
N SER A 154 -4.01 4.82 -17.37
CA SER A 154 -5.46 4.63 -17.17
C SER A 154 -6.34 5.67 -17.87
N GLY A 155 -5.81 6.41 -18.84
CA GLY A 155 -6.57 7.31 -19.70
C GLY A 155 -7.40 6.54 -20.72
N SER A 156 -8.52 5.94 -20.31
CA SER A 156 -9.56 5.41 -21.23
C SER A 156 -9.96 6.46 -22.29
N THR A 157 -9.80 7.75 -21.95
CA THR A 157 -9.94 8.89 -22.85
C THR A 157 -9.04 8.81 -24.08
N LEU A 158 -7.76 8.43 -23.95
CA LEU A 158 -6.84 8.34 -25.10
C LEU A 158 -7.28 7.24 -26.07
N LEU A 159 -7.60 6.05 -25.56
CA LEU A 159 -8.04 4.93 -26.40
C LEU A 159 -9.38 5.21 -27.06
N ALA A 160 -10.30 5.87 -26.35
CA ALA A 160 -11.56 6.35 -26.93
C ALA A 160 -11.33 7.40 -28.04
N GLU A 161 -10.42 8.36 -27.86
CA GLU A 161 -10.07 9.39 -28.86
C GLU A 161 -9.41 8.83 -30.13
N LEU A 162 -8.68 7.73 -29.98
CA LEU A 162 -8.09 6.96 -31.09
C LEU A 162 -9.12 6.05 -31.77
N GLY A 163 -10.33 5.95 -31.21
CA GLY A 163 -11.40 5.08 -31.71
C GLY A 163 -11.02 3.61 -31.63
N CYS A 164 -10.34 3.21 -30.56
CA CYS A 164 -9.94 1.84 -30.30
C CYS A 164 -11.17 0.91 -30.20
N VAL A 165 -11.10 -0.25 -30.82
CA VAL A 165 -12.10 -1.32 -30.71
C VAL A 165 -11.39 -2.60 -30.29
N ALA A 166 -11.88 -3.25 -29.24
CA ALA A 166 -11.38 -4.54 -28.80
C ALA A 166 -12.22 -5.69 -29.39
N THR A 167 -11.55 -6.75 -29.82
CA THR A 167 -12.15 -8.02 -30.24
C THR A 167 -11.34 -9.18 -29.67
N ALA A 168 -11.92 -10.37 -29.54
CA ALA A 168 -11.19 -11.54 -29.05
C ALA A 168 -11.57 -12.80 -29.82
N SER A 169 -10.67 -13.79 -29.83
CA SER A 169 -10.93 -15.13 -30.36
C SER A 169 -11.89 -15.94 -29.48
N CYS A 170 -11.98 -15.59 -28.19
CA CYS A 170 -12.83 -16.24 -27.20
C CYS A 170 -13.19 -15.28 -26.06
N SER A 171 -14.33 -15.56 -25.42
CA SER A 171 -14.75 -14.94 -24.16
C SER A 171 -15.40 -16.01 -23.27
N HIS A 172 -15.39 -15.82 -21.96
CA HIS A 172 -16.06 -16.72 -21.02
C HIS A 172 -17.58 -16.68 -21.20
N ASP A 173 -18.14 -15.47 -21.29
CA ASP A 173 -19.56 -15.20 -21.51
C ASP A 173 -19.77 -13.79 -22.11
N ASP A 174 -21.03 -13.43 -22.39
CA ASP A 174 -21.43 -12.15 -22.98
C ASP A 174 -21.20 -10.93 -22.07
N THR A 175 -20.97 -11.14 -20.77
CA THR A 175 -20.68 -10.07 -19.79
C THR A 175 -19.19 -9.84 -19.57
N ARG A 176 -18.36 -10.77 -20.05
CA ARG A 176 -16.89 -10.76 -19.93
C ARG A 176 -16.22 -10.63 -21.29
N GLY A 177 -16.80 -9.80 -22.15
CA GLY A 177 -16.37 -9.54 -23.52
C GLY A 177 -15.08 -8.69 -23.62
N PRO A 178 -14.46 -8.65 -24.81
CA PRO A 178 -13.24 -7.89 -25.07
C PRO A 178 -13.40 -6.38 -24.84
N GLU A 179 -14.60 -5.83 -24.98
CA GLU A 179 -14.89 -4.41 -24.75
C GLU A 179 -14.61 -3.93 -23.32
N ASN A 180 -14.63 -4.85 -22.35
CA ASN A 180 -14.37 -4.53 -20.95
C ASN A 180 -12.94 -4.04 -20.71
N VAL A 181 -11.96 -4.40 -21.57
CA VAL A 181 -10.56 -3.95 -21.40
C VAL A 181 -10.33 -2.47 -21.71
N LEU A 182 -11.39 -1.76 -22.14
CA LEU A 182 -11.34 -0.36 -22.58
C LEU A 182 -12.35 0.52 -21.81
N ASP A 183 -13.09 -0.02 -20.85
CA ASP A 183 -14.22 0.69 -20.22
C ASP A 183 -13.81 1.59 -19.04
N GLY A 184 -12.56 1.47 -18.57
CA GLY A 184 -12.03 2.23 -17.44
C GLY A 184 -12.46 1.70 -16.07
N LEU A 185 -13.11 0.53 -16.01
CA LEU A 185 -13.62 -0.10 -14.79
C LEU A 185 -12.76 -1.30 -14.40
N GLN A 186 -11.96 -1.14 -13.34
CA GLN A 186 -11.21 -2.21 -12.68
C GLN A 186 -12.07 -3.36 -12.09
N SER A 187 -13.40 -3.34 -12.22
CA SER A 187 -14.30 -4.46 -11.87
C SER A 187 -14.63 -5.36 -13.04
N SER A 188 -14.66 -4.80 -14.25
CA SER A 188 -14.92 -5.54 -15.46
C SER A 188 -13.61 -6.16 -15.92
N ALA A 189 -13.73 -7.15 -16.78
CA ALA A 189 -12.59 -7.79 -17.41
C ALA A 189 -13.08 -8.53 -18.64
N TRP A 190 -12.23 -8.58 -19.66
CA TRP A 190 -12.29 -9.66 -20.62
C TRP A 190 -11.75 -10.91 -19.93
N LEU A 191 -12.52 -12.00 -19.96
CA LEU A 191 -12.09 -13.30 -19.44
C LEU A 191 -12.18 -14.35 -20.53
N CYS A 192 -11.25 -15.28 -20.53
CA CYS A 192 -11.23 -16.43 -21.41
C CYS A 192 -10.97 -17.71 -20.61
N LYS A 193 -11.40 -18.85 -21.15
CA LYS A 193 -11.11 -20.15 -20.57
C LYS A 193 -9.68 -20.56 -20.93
N THR A 194 -8.88 -20.90 -19.93
CA THR A 194 -7.51 -21.36 -20.12
C THR A 194 -7.49 -22.77 -20.74
N GLY A 195 -6.42 -23.09 -21.48
CA GLY A 195 -6.23 -24.42 -22.07
C GLY A 195 -7.12 -24.78 -23.27
N THR A 196 -8.00 -23.87 -23.74
CA THR A 196 -8.87 -24.13 -24.89
C THR A 196 -8.61 -23.17 -26.06
N GLY A 197 -7.95 -23.66 -27.11
CA GLY A 197 -7.66 -22.87 -28.31
C GLY A 197 -6.62 -21.77 -28.08
N GLU A 198 -6.54 -20.82 -29.01
CA GLU A 198 -5.70 -19.62 -28.88
C GLU A 198 -6.51 -18.53 -28.17
N GLN A 199 -6.01 -18.03 -27.03
CA GLN A 199 -6.62 -16.91 -26.30
C GLN A 199 -6.00 -15.60 -26.80
N LEU A 200 -6.67 -14.96 -27.76
CA LEU A 200 -6.19 -13.77 -28.45
C LEU A 200 -7.13 -12.61 -28.20
N LEU A 201 -6.59 -11.50 -27.70
CA LEU A 201 -7.23 -10.19 -27.61
C LEU A 201 -6.62 -9.28 -28.67
N ARG A 202 -7.45 -8.65 -29.49
CA ARG A 202 -7.05 -7.75 -30.57
C ARG A 202 -7.59 -6.36 -30.33
N LEU A 203 -6.72 -5.36 -30.45
CA LEU A 203 -7.07 -3.95 -30.40
C LEU A 203 -6.85 -3.32 -31.77
N ASP A 204 -7.90 -2.72 -32.32
CA ASP A 204 -7.87 -2.00 -33.60
C ASP A 204 -8.03 -0.50 -33.37
N PHE A 205 -7.09 0.30 -33.91
CA PHE A 205 -7.09 1.75 -33.76
C PHE A 205 -7.48 2.44 -35.07
N LYS A 206 -8.49 3.34 -35.03
CA LYS A 206 -8.86 4.15 -36.21
C LYS A 206 -7.73 5.11 -36.60
N LYS A 207 -7.09 5.71 -35.59
CA LYS A 207 -5.89 6.56 -35.75
C LYS A 207 -4.65 5.78 -35.31
N PRO A 208 -3.50 5.95 -35.97
CA PRO A 208 -2.26 5.31 -35.52
C PRO A 208 -1.88 5.74 -34.10
N LEU A 209 -1.61 4.76 -33.23
CA LEU A 209 -1.08 4.96 -31.89
C LEU A 209 0.45 4.93 -31.91
N ARG A 210 1.10 5.88 -31.22
CA ARG A 210 2.53 5.84 -30.92
C ARG A 210 2.68 5.74 -29.41
N ALA A 211 3.23 4.63 -28.93
CA ALA A 211 3.44 4.37 -27.52
C ALA A 211 4.78 3.67 -27.30
N LYS A 212 5.39 3.90 -26.15
CA LYS A 212 6.61 3.19 -25.74
C LYS A 212 6.30 1.98 -24.88
N THR A 213 5.27 2.06 -24.06
CA THR A 213 4.96 1.01 -23.09
C THR A 213 3.49 0.61 -23.25
N LEU A 214 3.25 -0.70 -23.33
CA LEU A 214 1.95 -1.32 -23.16
C LEU A 214 1.78 -1.66 -21.67
N VAL A 215 0.64 -1.28 -21.11
CA VAL A 215 0.27 -1.59 -19.73
C VAL A 215 -0.86 -2.60 -19.73
N LEU A 216 -0.64 -3.76 -19.12
CA LEU A 216 -1.65 -4.81 -18.99
C LEU A 216 -2.05 -4.95 -17.52
N GLN A 217 -3.32 -4.71 -17.22
CA GLN A 217 -3.88 -5.02 -15.91
C GLN A 217 -4.66 -6.31 -16.02
N GLN A 218 -4.23 -7.33 -15.27
CA GLN A 218 -4.89 -8.62 -15.25
C GLN A 218 -6.25 -8.53 -14.56
N ALA A 219 -7.12 -9.53 -14.76
CA ALA A 219 -8.34 -9.61 -13.98
C ALA A 219 -8.03 -9.77 -12.47
N GLY A 220 -8.88 -9.23 -11.59
CA GLY A 220 -8.67 -9.30 -10.14
C GLY A 220 -7.81 -8.17 -9.56
N THR A 221 -7.79 -6.99 -10.18
CA THR A 221 -7.02 -5.81 -9.75
C THR A 221 -7.52 -5.16 -8.46
N ARG A 222 -8.60 -5.64 -7.86
CA ARG A 222 -9.11 -5.15 -6.57
C ARG A 222 -8.56 -6.01 -5.45
N PRO A 223 -8.19 -5.44 -4.29
CA PRO A 223 -7.68 -6.23 -3.17
C PRO A 223 -8.58 -7.43 -2.79
N ARG A 224 -9.90 -7.25 -2.83
CA ARG A 224 -10.88 -8.31 -2.54
C ARG A 224 -10.99 -9.40 -3.62
N ASP A 225 -10.61 -9.07 -4.85
CA ASP A 225 -10.71 -9.95 -6.02
C ASP A 225 -9.32 -10.55 -6.38
N ARG A 226 -8.27 -10.21 -5.61
CA ARG A 226 -6.93 -10.78 -5.73
C ARG A 226 -7.02 -12.30 -5.56
N PHE A 227 -6.36 -13.06 -6.43
CA PHE A 227 -6.44 -14.52 -6.51
C PHE A 227 -7.81 -15.09 -6.94
N SER A 228 -8.68 -14.28 -7.54
CA SER A 228 -9.96 -14.79 -8.06
C SER A 228 -9.83 -15.48 -9.42
N TYR A 229 -8.77 -15.20 -10.18
CA TYR A 229 -8.53 -15.70 -11.53
C TYR A 229 -7.10 -16.23 -11.66
N ASP A 230 -6.86 -17.07 -12.66
CA ASP A 230 -5.54 -17.62 -12.96
C ASP A 230 -4.62 -16.50 -13.47
N PRO A 231 -3.48 -16.24 -12.82
CA PRO A 231 -2.54 -15.23 -13.29
C PRO A 231 -1.97 -15.61 -14.66
N ILE A 232 -1.96 -14.65 -15.58
CA ILE A 232 -1.24 -14.73 -16.86
C ILE A 232 0.20 -14.34 -16.58
N VAL A 233 1.15 -15.22 -16.87
CA VAL A 233 2.58 -14.96 -16.61
C VAL A 233 3.40 -14.77 -17.88
N ARG A 234 2.86 -15.15 -19.04
CA ARG A 234 3.52 -14.93 -20.33
C ARG A 234 2.51 -14.60 -21.43
N VAL A 235 2.85 -13.58 -22.21
CA VAL A 235 2.09 -13.15 -23.39
C VAL A 235 2.99 -13.03 -24.61
N GLU A 236 2.40 -13.12 -25.80
CA GLU A 236 3.00 -12.74 -27.07
C GLU A 236 2.24 -11.55 -27.66
N LEU A 237 2.96 -10.49 -27.96
CA LEU A 237 2.46 -9.32 -28.68
C LEU A 237 2.77 -9.48 -30.16
N ARG A 238 1.75 -9.42 -31.01
CA ARG A 238 1.89 -9.41 -32.47
C ARG A 238 1.51 -8.04 -33.02
N PHE A 239 2.18 -7.63 -34.09
CA PHE A 239 2.02 -6.29 -34.70
C PHE A 239 1.59 -6.39 -36.17
N PRO A 240 0.34 -6.80 -36.46
CA PRO A 240 -0.13 -6.97 -37.82
C PRO A 240 0.02 -5.71 -38.68
N GLY A 241 0.39 -5.90 -39.94
CA GLY A 241 0.64 -4.80 -40.87
C GLY A 241 2.00 -4.10 -40.68
N THR A 242 2.83 -4.57 -39.74
CA THR A 242 4.21 -4.11 -39.57
C THR A 242 5.21 -5.20 -39.99
N LYS A 243 6.50 -4.85 -40.07
CA LYS A 243 7.60 -5.83 -40.27
C LYS A 243 8.21 -6.30 -38.94
N THR A 244 7.65 -5.85 -37.83
CA THR A 244 8.18 -6.13 -36.50
C THR A 244 7.83 -7.54 -36.09
N SER A 245 8.83 -8.29 -35.63
CA SER A 245 8.63 -9.65 -35.13
C SER A 245 7.76 -9.64 -33.86
N PRO A 246 7.02 -10.74 -33.60
CA PRO A 246 6.31 -10.89 -32.33
C PRO A 246 7.25 -10.72 -31.13
N LEU A 247 6.73 -10.10 -30.08
CA LEU A 247 7.45 -9.86 -28.83
C LEU A 247 6.81 -10.71 -27.72
N GLN A 248 7.58 -11.60 -27.12
CA GLN A 248 7.15 -12.30 -25.90
C GLN A 248 7.54 -11.49 -24.67
N ALA A 249 6.63 -11.41 -23.70
CA ALA A 249 6.85 -10.68 -22.46
C ALA A 249 6.33 -11.48 -21.27
N SER A 250 7.02 -11.32 -20.14
CA SER A 250 6.59 -11.84 -18.85
C SER A 250 5.73 -10.82 -18.12
N LEU A 251 4.73 -11.30 -17.39
CA LEU A 251 3.89 -10.51 -16.51
C LEU A 251 4.14 -10.89 -15.04
N PRO A 252 3.85 -10.02 -14.07
CA PRO A 252 3.91 -10.38 -12.66
C PRO A 252 3.01 -11.57 -12.34
N GLU A 253 3.49 -12.48 -11.46
CA GLU A 253 2.68 -13.60 -10.95
C GLU A 253 1.51 -13.10 -10.08
N ASP A 254 1.70 -11.97 -9.41
CA ASP A 254 0.62 -11.31 -8.68
C ASP A 254 -0.23 -10.47 -9.65
N ALA A 255 -1.42 -10.98 -9.98
CA ALA A 255 -2.38 -10.32 -10.87
C ALA A 255 -2.83 -8.93 -10.39
N TYR A 256 -2.59 -8.59 -9.12
CA TYR A 256 -2.80 -7.22 -8.61
C TYR A 256 -1.81 -6.21 -9.21
N LEU A 257 -0.60 -6.64 -9.57
CA LEU A 257 0.43 -5.78 -10.14
C LEU A 257 0.25 -5.62 -11.66
N PRO A 258 0.31 -4.38 -12.19
CA PRO A 258 0.27 -4.17 -13.63
C PRO A 258 1.54 -4.71 -14.29
N GLY A 259 1.38 -5.28 -15.48
CA GLY A 259 2.49 -5.60 -16.38
C GLY A 259 2.85 -4.41 -17.26
N PHE A 260 4.10 -3.99 -17.23
CA PHE A 260 4.64 -2.98 -18.14
C PHE A 260 5.52 -3.64 -19.19
N ILE A 261 5.16 -3.50 -20.46
CA ILE A 261 5.87 -4.11 -21.58
C ILE A 261 6.39 -3.02 -22.51
N GLU A 262 7.71 -2.93 -22.64
CA GLU A 262 8.35 -2.03 -23.60
C GLU A 262 8.07 -2.50 -25.03
N LEU A 263 7.48 -1.61 -25.82
CA LEU A 263 7.19 -1.81 -27.22
C LEU A 263 8.42 -1.44 -28.08
N PRO A 264 8.61 -2.09 -29.24
CA PRO A 264 9.64 -1.69 -30.18
C PRO A 264 9.52 -0.21 -30.58
N ALA A 265 10.66 0.48 -30.64
CA ALA A 265 10.71 1.90 -30.95
C ALA A 265 10.07 2.24 -32.31
N ASP A 266 9.51 3.45 -32.40
CA ASP A 266 8.93 4.03 -33.62
C ASP A 266 7.74 3.27 -34.24
N LEU A 267 7.08 2.40 -33.45
CA LEU A 267 5.86 1.73 -33.89
C LEU A 267 4.67 2.70 -33.95
N ALA A 268 4.12 2.87 -35.15
CA ALA A 268 2.81 3.47 -35.37
C ALA A 268 1.75 2.36 -35.51
N LEU A 269 1.14 1.99 -34.39
CA LEU A 269 0.21 0.86 -34.31
C LEU A 269 -1.17 1.24 -34.85
N ARG A 270 -1.66 0.48 -35.83
CA ARG A 270 -3.08 0.44 -36.18
C ARG A 270 -3.78 -0.79 -35.60
N GLN A 271 -3.00 -1.79 -35.22
CA GLN A 271 -3.48 -3.02 -34.63
C GLN A 271 -2.39 -3.58 -33.71
N ILE A 272 -2.80 -4.19 -32.60
CA ILE A 272 -1.97 -5.07 -31.78
C ILE A 272 -2.79 -6.29 -31.38
N GLU A 273 -2.15 -7.44 -31.34
CA GLU A 273 -2.75 -8.68 -30.80
C GLU A 273 -1.95 -9.11 -29.58
N ILE A 274 -2.66 -9.44 -28.50
CA ILE A 274 -2.13 -9.93 -27.24
C ILE A 274 -2.59 -11.38 -27.12
N VAL A 275 -1.65 -12.31 -27.19
CA VAL A 275 -1.90 -13.75 -27.10
C VAL A 275 -1.42 -14.25 -25.74
N VAL A 276 -2.31 -14.87 -24.99
CA VAL A 276 -1.95 -15.51 -23.72
C VAL A 276 -1.20 -16.80 -24.03
N LEU A 277 0.04 -16.92 -23.53
CA LEU A 277 0.89 -18.09 -23.74
C LEU A 277 0.94 -19.02 -22.53
N GLU A 278 0.85 -18.47 -21.33
CA GLU A 278 1.03 -19.22 -20.09
C GLU A 278 0.28 -18.57 -18.94
N THR A 279 -0.40 -19.41 -18.16
CA THR A 279 -1.10 -19.06 -16.93
C THR A 279 -0.63 -19.95 -15.79
N ILE A 280 -0.85 -19.49 -14.54
CA ILE A 280 -0.66 -20.30 -13.34
C ILE A 280 -2.05 -20.70 -12.82
N ASP A 281 -2.28 -21.98 -12.64
CA ASP A 281 -3.50 -22.48 -11.98
C ASP A 281 -3.48 -22.03 -10.51
N GLY A 282 -4.57 -21.41 -10.05
CA GLY A 282 -4.65 -21.01 -8.64
C GLY A 282 -5.73 -20.00 -8.30
N GLY A 283 -6.48 -19.52 -9.29
CA GLY A 283 -7.63 -18.66 -9.04
C GLY A 283 -8.77 -19.40 -8.34
N SER A 284 -9.58 -18.69 -7.54
CA SER A 284 -10.82 -19.27 -7.00
C SER A 284 -11.84 -19.59 -8.11
N ALA A 285 -11.78 -18.88 -9.24
CA ALA A 285 -12.46 -19.20 -10.49
C ALA A 285 -11.50 -19.92 -11.46
N ASP A 286 -10.99 -21.08 -11.01
CA ASP A 286 -10.05 -21.96 -11.71
C ASP A 286 -10.42 -22.16 -13.19
N GLY A 287 -9.42 -22.02 -14.07
CA GLY A 287 -9.56 -22.14 -15.50
C GLY A 287 -9.97 -20.85 -16.23
N LEU A 288 -10.00 -19.70 -15.54
CA LEU A 288 -10.31 -18.39 -16.14
C LEU A 288 -9.17 -17.41 -15.97
N ALA A 289 -8.78 -16.76 -17.06
CA ALA A 289 -7.76 -15.73 -17.08
C ALA A 289 -8.14 -14.60 -18.04
N GLY A 290 -7.57 -13.41 -17.85
CA GLY A 290 -7.78 -12.30 -18.76
C GLY A 290 -7.31 -10.96 -18.22
N PHE A 291 -7.80 -9.88 -18.82
CA PHE A 291 -7.36 -8.51 -18.53
C PHE A 291 -8.56 -7.66 -18.08
N ALA A 292 -8.37 -6.91 -16.99
CA ALA A 292 -9.29 -5.87 -16.56
C ALA A 292 -9.17 -4.65 -17.47
N GLU A 293 -7.94 -4.24 -17.80
CA GLU A 293 -7.67 -3.05 -18.60
C GLU A 293 -6.43 -3.23 -19.47
N VAL A 294 -6.43 -2.57 -20.62
CA VAL A 294 -5.25 -2.37 -21.45
C VAL A 294 -5.00 -0.87 -21.63
N GLY A 295 -3.81 -0.41 -21.27
CA GLY A 295 -3.38 0.98 -21.37
C GLY A 295 -2.08 1.14 -22.15
N PHE A 296 -1.72 2.38 -22.45
CA PHE A 296 -0.46 2.71 -23.12
C PHE A 296 0.14 3.98 -22.52
N LEU A 297 1.48 4.02 -22.45
CA LEU A 297 2.23 5.21 -22.07
C LEU A 297 2.87 5.85 -23.30
N SER A 298 2.69 7.15 -23.42
CA SER A 298 3.24 7.94 -24.51
C SER A 298 4.75 8.09 -24.38
N SER A 299 5.41 8.49 -25.47
CA SER A 299 6.84 8.78 -25.43
C SER A 299 7.20 10.08 -24.74
N GLU A 300 6.22 10.95 -24.50
CA GLU A 300 6.37 12.36 -24.11
C GLU A 300 6.06 12.62 -22.62
N ASP A 301 5.58 11.61 -21.89
CA ASP A 301 5.41 11.61 -20.42
C ASP A 301 6.67 11.09 -19.71
#